data_AF-A0A4Z0EIT7-F1
#
_entry.id   AF-A0A4Z0EIT7-F1
#
_cell.length_a   1.000
_cell.length_b   1.000
_cell.length_c   1.000
_cell.angle_alpha   90.00
_cell.angle_beta   90.00
_cell.angle_gamma   90.00
#
_symmetry.space_group_name_H-M   'P 1'
#
loop_
_entity.id
_entity.type
_entity.pdbx_description
1 polymer ?
#
loop_
_entity_poly.entity_id
_entity_poly.type
_entity_poly.pdbx_seq_one_letter_code
_entity_poly.pdbx_strand_id
1 'polypeptide(L)'
;MEKASSSKQPRYDAAFRAEALRLASESRSTLAAARALNINAKLLYQWQKAAQQPLPDDPQEAAEVRALRAQVRRQAQELEILKKAIAIFSHSPTP
;
A
#
# COMPACT_ATOMS: atom_id res chain seq x y z
N MET A 1 -9.37 -39.63 12.72
CA MET A 1 -9.40 -39.49 11.25
C MET A 1 -9.30 -38.00 10.92
N GLU A 2 -8.09 -37.46 10.81
CA GLU A 2 -7.88 -36.07 10.41
C GLU A 2 -8.25 -35.91 8.94
N LYS A 3 -9.15 -34.95 8.64
CA LYS A 3 -9.55 -34.64 7.28
C LYS A 3 -8.43 -33.82 6.62
N ALA A 4 -7.76 -34.40 5.63
CA ALA A 4 -6.87 -33.66 4.74
C ALA A 4 -7.69 -32.63 3.94
N SER A 5 -7.65 -31.37 4.34
CA SER A 5 -8.21 -30.27 3.56
C SER A 5 -7.28 -30.01 2.36
N SER A 6 -7.77 -30.32 1.16
CA SER A 6 -7.12 -30.04 -0.12
C SER A 6 -6.61 -28.59 -0.13
N SER A 7 -5.30 -28.43 0.04
CA SER A 7 -4.62 -27.13 -0.01
C SER A 7 -4.58 -26.69 -1.46
N LYS A 8 -5.69 -26.11 -1.95
CA LYS A 8 -5.68 -25.35 -3.19
C LYS A 8 -4.66 -24.24 -3.01
N GLN A 9 -3.51 -24.40 -3.65
CA GLN A 9 -2.51 -23.34 -3.71
C GLN A 9 -3.21 -22.06 -4.15
N PRO A 10 -3.06 -20.94 -3.42
CA PRO A 10 -3.64 -19.69 -3.84
C PRO A 10 -3.11 -19.40 -5.25
N ARG A 11 -4.02 -19.05 -6.16
CA ARG A 11 -3.74 -18.81 -7.59
C ARG A 11 -2.65 -17.73 -7.82
N TYR A 12 -2.36 -16.94 -6.80
CA TYR A 12 -1.32 -15.93 -6.78
C TYR A 12 -0.53 -16.08 -5.48
N ASP A 13 0.79 -16.08 -5.57
CA ASP A 13 1.66 -16.11 -4.40
C ASP A 13 1.70 -14.75 -3.67
N ALA A 14 2.33 -14.75 -2.49
CA ALA A 14 2.43 -13.56 -1.65
C ALA A 14 3.27 -12.45 -2.30
N ALA A 15 4.31 -12.80 -3.05
CA ALA A 15 5.21 -11.84 -3.70
C ALA A 15 4.48 -11.09 -4.82
N PHE A 16 3.75 -11.80 -5.67
CA PHE A 16 2.89 -11.24 -6.70
C PHE A 16 1.81 -10.34 -6.09
N ARG A 17 1.17 -10.78 -4.99
CA ARG A 17 0.18 -9.94 -4.32
C ARG A 17 0.78 -8.65 -3.77
N ALA A 18 1.98 -8.69 -3.20
CA ALA A 18 2.68 -7.50 -2.70
C ALA A 18 3.02 -6.54 -3.86
N GLU A 19 3.55 -7.06 -4.96
CA GLU A 19 3.88 -6.27 -6.13
C GLU A 19 2.62 -5.68 -6.79
N ALA A 20 1.54 -6.44 -6.87
CA ALA A 20 0.26 -5.95 -7.38
C ALA A 20 -0.29 -4.78 -6.55
N LEU A 21 -0.15 -4.83 -5.23
CA LEU A 21 -0.53 -3.75 -4.33
C LEU A 21 0.38 -2.52 -4.48
N ARG A 22 1.69 -2.72 -4.64
CA ARG A 22 2.66 -1.64 -4.91
C ARG A 22 2.32 -0.93 -6.22
N LEU A 23 2.15 -1.68 -7.31
CA LEU A 23 1.78 -1.12 -8.60
C LEU A 23 0.44 -0.38 -8.55
N ALA A 24 -0.54 -0.90 -7.79
CA ALA A 24 -1.82 -0.22 -7.60
C ALA A 24 -1.68 1.14 -6.90
N SER A 25 -0.69 1.30 -6.00
CA SER A 25 -0.42 2.56 -5.30
C SER A 25 0.31 3.60 -6.16
N GLU A 26 1.09 3.15 -7.14
CA GLU A 26 1.85 4.01 -8.06
C GLU A 26 1.07 4.34 -9.35
N SER A 27 0.09 3.51 -9.69
CA SER A 27 -0.72 3.68 -10.89
C SER A 27 -1.75 4.80 -10.73
N ARG A 28 -2.17 5.40 -11.87
CA ARG A 28 -3.25 6.42 -11.89
C ARG A 28 -4.59 5.90 -11.35
N SER A 29 -4.82 4.59 -11.39
CA SER A 29 -5.99 3.94 -10.77
C SER A 29 -5.76 2.44 -10.57
N THR A 30 -6.50 1.83 -9.64
CA THR A 30 -6.52 0.36 -9.44
C THR A 30 -6.92 -0.37 -10.72
N LEU A 31 -7.80 0.20 -11.55
CA LEU A 31 -8.20 -0.39 -12.82
C LEU A 31 -7.04 -0.41 -13.83
N ALA A 32 -6.23 0.65 -13.89
CA ALA A 32 -5.05 0.69 -14.74
C ALA A 32 -4.01 -0.36 -14.31
N ALA A 33 -3.75 -0.49 -13.00
CA ALA A 33 -2.87 -1.52 -12.46
C ALA A 33 -3.38 -2.94 -12.77
N ALA A 34 -4.68 -3.19 -12.58
CA ALA A 34 -5.27 -4.49 -12.87
C ALA A 34 -5.16 -4.88 -14.36
N ARG A 35 -5.33 -3.91 -15.28
CA ARG A 35 -5.11 -4.13 -16.71
C ARG A 35 -3.64 -4.43 -17.03
N ALA A 36 -2.71 -3.69 -16.44
CA ALA A 36 -1.27 -3.92 -16.63
C ALA A 36 -0.83 -5.31 -16.15
N LEU A 37 -1.40 -5.79 -15.04
CA LEU A 37 -1.12 -7.12 -14.48
C LEU A 37 -1.97 -8.23 -15.08
N ASN A 38 -2.89 -7.89 -15.99
CA ASN A 38 -3.87 -8.82 -16.57
C ASN A 38 -4.66 -9.62 -15.51
N ILE A 39 -5.08 -8.95 -14.43
CA ILE A 39 -5.90 -9.54 -13.36
C ILE A 39 -7.25 -8.84 -13.26
N ASN A 40 -8.20 -9.50 -12.59
CA ASN A 40 -9.50 -8.90 -12.32
C ASN A 40 -9.37 -7.72 -11.36
N ALA A 41 -9.85 -6.53 -11.75
CA ALA A 41 -9.80 -5.34 -10.90
C ALA A 41 -10.51 -5.53 -9.55
N LYS A 42 -11.61 -6.30 -9.50
CA LYS A 42 -12.33 -6.63 -8.26
C LYS A 42 -11.44 -7.38 -7.28
N LEU A 43 -10.59 -8.29 -7.78
CA LEU A 43 -9.63 -9.01 -6.94
C LEU A 43 -8.60 -8.05 -6.34
N LEU A 44 -8.06 -7.14 -7.16
CA LEU A 44 -7.08 -6.17 -6.69
C LEU A 44 -7.70 -5.21 -5.66
N TYR A 45 -8.95 -4.78 -5.84
CA TYR A 45 -9.69 -4.01 -4.83
C TYR A 45 -9.87 -4.78 -3.52
N GLN A 46 -10.19 -6.08 -3.59
CA GLN A 46 -10.28 -6.92 -2.39
C GLN A 46 -8.95 -7.02 -1.66
N TRP A 47 -7.85 -7.19 -2.40
CA TRP A 47 -6.52 -7.21 -1.81
C TRP A 47 -6.15 -5.87 -1.18
N GLN A 48 -6.48 -4.74 -1.81
CA GLN A 48 -6.28 -3.41 -1.23
C GLN A 48 -7.08 -3.25 0.06
N LYS A 49 -8.36 -3.64 0.06
CA LYS A 49 -9.21 -3.60 1.26
C LYS A 49 -8.65 -4.48 2.38
N ALA A 50 -8.19 -5.68 2.05
CA ALA A 50 -7.59 -6.60 3.02
C ALA A 50 -6.21 -6.17 3.51
N ALA A 51 -5.50 -5.32 2.76
CA ALA A 51 -4.22 -4.74 3.17
C ALA A 51 -4.41 -3.48 4.03
N GLN A 52 -5.58 -2.87 4.02
CA GLN A 52 -5.89 -1.77 4.94
C GLN A 52 -6.00 -2.32 6.36
N GLN A 53 -5.29 -1.68 7.29
CA GLN A 53 -5.47 -1.99 8.70
C GLN A 53 -6.90 -1.64 9.11
N PRO A 54 -7.62 -2.58 9.76
CA PRO A 54 -8.96 -2.34 10.26
C PRO A 54 -8.96 -1.10 11.15
N LEU A 55 -10.08 -0.37 11.10
CA LEU A 55 -10.33 0.68 12.06
C LEU A 55 -11.01 0.04 13.28
N PRO A 56 -10.84 0.64 14.48
CA PRO A 56 -11.67 0.31 15.63
C PRO A 56 -13.17 0.37 15.31
N ASP A 57 -13.95 -0.45 16.00
CA ASP A 57 -15.42 -0.45 15.86
C ASP A 57 -16.03 0.81 16.49
N ASP A 58 -15.40 1.36 17.53
CA ASP A 58 -15.83 2.62 18.14
C ASP A 58 -15.60 3.81 17.18
N PRO A 59 -16.64 4.61 16.89
CA PRO A 59 -16.51 5.72 15.94
C PRO A 59 -15.52 6.82 16.36
N GLN A 60 -15.36 7.09 17.66
CA GLN A 60 -14.41 8.09 18.16
C GLN A 60 -12.98 7.58 18.01
N GLU A 61 -12.72 6.35 18.43
CA GLU A 61 -11.41 5.71 18.24
C GLU A 61 -11.06 5.60 16.75
N ALA A 62 -12.03 5.26 15.90
CA ALA A 62 -11.85 5.22 14.45
C ALA A 62 -11.51 6.59 13.85
N ALA A 63 -12.12 7.66 14.36
CA ALA A 63 -11.82 9.03 13.93
C ALA A 63 -10.40 9.44 14.36
N GLU A 64 -10.01 9.11 15.60
CA GLU A 64 -8.67 9.38 16.12
C GLU A 64 -7.61 8.61 15.32
N VAL A 65 -7.82 7.32 15.05
CA VAL A 65 -6.93 6.50 14.22
C VAL A 65 -6.77 7.12 12.82
N ARG A 66 -7.84 7.64 12.21
CA ARG A 66 -7.74 8.35 10.92
C ARG A 66 -6.91 9.62 11.02
N ALA A 67 -7.12 10.43 12.07
CA ALA A 67 -6.41 11.67 12.30
C ALA A 67 -4.92 11.42 12.51
N LEU A 68 -4.56 10.46 13.37
CA LEU A 68 -3.19 10.04 13.61
C LEU A 68 -2.51 9.51 12.34
N ARG A 69 -3.18 8.61 11.59
CA ARG A 69 -2.66 8.12 10.31
C ARG A 69 -2.45 9.27 9.30
N ALA A 70 -3.29 10.31 9.32
CA ALA A 70 -3.11 11.49 8.47
C ALA A 70 -1.91 12.35 8.90
N GLN A 71 -1.71 12.54 10.20
CA GLN A 71 -0.56 13.26 10.73
C GLN A 71 0.76 12.57 10.38
N VAL A 72 0.83 11.24 10.58
CA VAL A 72 2.01 10.44 10.21
C VAL A 72 2.34 10.60 8.73
N ARG A 73 1.34 10.58 7.84
CA ARG A 73 1.57 10.81 6.39
C ARG A 73 2.13 12.20 6.09
N ARG A 74 1.62 13.25 6.74
CA ARG A 74 2.13 14.62 6.56
C ARG A 74 3.59 14.72 7.02
N GLN A 75 3.90 14.22 8.20
CA GLN A 75 5.26 14.22 8.75
C GLN A 75 6.23 13.44 7.85
N ALA A 76 5.82 12.27 7.33
CA ALA A 76 6.63 11.51 6.40
C ALA A 76 6.92 12.30 5.11
N GLN A 77 5.93 13.03 4.58
CA GLN A 77 6.10 13.88 3.40
C GLN A 77 7.06 15.06 3.68
N GLU A 78 6.93 15.73 4.83
CA GLU A 78 7.82 16.81 5.25
C GLU A 78 9.28 16.32 5.36
N LEU A 79 9.48 15.15 5.97
CA LEU A 79 10.80 14.51 6.05
C LEU A 79 11.38 14.20 4.66
N GLU A 80 10.58 13.68 3.74
CA GLU A 80 11.02 13.40 2.38
C GLU A 80 11.39 14.68 1.61
N ILE A 81 10.65 15.78 1.81
CA ILE A 81 11.01 17.08 1.24
C ILE A 81 12.33 17.57 1.81
N LEU A 82 12.51 17.49 3.13
CA LEU A 82 13.74 17.95 3.79
C LEU A 82 14.95 17.13 3.34
N LYS A 83 14.83 15.80 3.22
CA LYS A 83 15.89 14.94 2.68
C LYS A 83 16.29 15.33 1.27
N LYS A 84 15.32 15.62 0.39
CA LYS A 84 15.59 16.07 -0.98
C LYS A 84 16.30 17.42 -1.01
N ALA A 85 15.91 18.36 -0.16
CA ALA A 85 16.59 19.63 -0.01
C ALA A 85 18.04 19.45 0.45
N ILE A 86 18.28 18.67 1.52
CA ILE A 86 19.63 18.36 2.01
C ILE A 86 20.47 17.74 0.90
N ALA A 87 19.93 16.77 0.14
CA ALA A 87 20.64 16.17 -0.98
C ALA A 87 21.07 17.23 -1.99
N ILE A 88 20.19 18.15 -2.40
CA ILE A 88 20.54 19.24 -3.33
C ILE A 88 21.64 20.14 -2.74
N PHE A 89 21.54 20.54 -1.47
CA PHE A 89 22.52 21.43 -0.84
C PHE A 89 23.86 20.77 -0.56
N SER A 90 23.90 19.44 -0.42
CA SER A 90 25.13 18.69 -0.11
C SER A 90 25.95 18.33 -1.35
N HIS A 91 25.36 18.38 -2.56
CA HIS A 91 26.10 18.27 -3.80
C HIS A 91 26.58 19.66 -4.22
N SER A 92 27.79 20.04 -3.82
CA SER A 92 28.47 21.18 -4.42
C SER A 92 28.70 20.88 -5.91
N PRO A 93 28.36 21.80 -6.84
CA PRO A 93 28.82 21.67 -8.21
C PRO A 93 30.35 21.71 -8.15
N THR A 94 30.98 20.59 -8.46
CA THR A 94 32.40 20.57 -8.76
C THR A 94 32.56 21.35 -10.08
N PRO A 95 33.40 22.41 -10.11
CA PRO A 95 33.55 23.28 -11.27
C PRO A 95 34.11 22.54 -12.48
#